data_AF-A0A832WP84-F1
#
_entry.id   AF-A0A832WP84-F1
#
_cell.length_a   1.000
_cell.length_b   1.000
_cell.length_c   1.000
_cell.angle_alpha   90.00
_cell.angle_beta   90.00
_cell.angle_gamma   90.00
#
_symmetry.space_group_name_H-M   'P 1'
#
loop_
_entity.id
_entity.type
_entity.pdbx_description
1 polymer ?
#
loop_
_entity_poly.entity_id
_entity_poly.type
_entity_poly.pdbx_seq_one_letter_code
_entity_poly.pdbx_strand_id
1 'polypeptide(L)'
;MYHVAVAAGIAVGLIAAVDIAADRNPLNRLTMTDALEVGSLTLLASVGTDLAECLILPGLVVGLAELIATAEVLVARYTDGDSLPEFEPLDMEVLRTAPTAIMIGLVVYGVLLTGFTGGAVAGSGAAFYLFSRANRPHYEEWRGMESISGIGWAFWVAGFSTFFLHPKAWLLALILAGTGGILVKVGPKLTLLGYAMGYDVRAGARRRVPER
;
A
#
# COMPACT_ATOMS: atom_id res chain seq x y z
N MET A 1 15.93 2.87 26.85
CA MET A 1 15.49 3.94 25.93
C MET A 1 16.70 4.70 25.44
N TYR A 2 16.84 4.85 24.12
CA TYR A 2 17.95 5.59 23.52
C TYR A 2 17.60 7.08 23.47
N HIS A 3 17.97 7.84 24.50
CA HIS A 3 17.58 9.25 24.66
C HIS A 3 18.00 10.14 23.47
N VAL A 4 19.14 9.85 22.85
CA VAL A 4 19.62 10.56 21.65
C VAL A 4 18.72 10.29 20.44
N ALA A 5 18.29 9.04 20.26
CA ALA A 5 17.38 8.67 19.16
C ALA A 5 15.99 9.29 19.35
N VAL A 6 15.49 9.34 20.59
CA VAL A 6 14.24 10.03 20.92
C VAL A 6 14.33 11.51 20.56
N ALA A 7 15.40 12.18 20.99
CA ALA A 7 15.59 13.61 20.69
C ALA A 7 15.70 13.87 19.18
N ALA A 8 16.44 13.03 18.46
CA ALA A 8 16.58 13.12 17.01
C ALA A 8 15.24 12.90 16.29
N GLY A 9 14.47 11.87 16.66
CA GLY A 9 13.16 11.58 16.08
C GLY A 9 12.15 12.71 16.32
N ILE A 10 12.12 13.30 17.52
CA ILE A 10 11.28 14.46 17.83
C ILE A 10 11.72 15.67 17.01
N ALA A 11 13.02 15.95 16.93
CA ALA A 11 13.54 17.09 16.18
C ALA A 11 13.19 17.00 14.70
N VAL A 12 13.45 15.86 14.06
CA VAL A 12 13.11 15.61 12.65
C VAL A 12 11.59 15.71 12.44
N GLY A 13 10.80 15.07 13.30
CA GLY A 13 9.33 15.11 13.18
C GLY A 13 8.76 16.51 13.34
N LEU A 14 9.28 17.32 14.27
CA LEU A 14 8.83 18.70 14.45
C LEU A 14 9.22 19.59 13.28
N ILE A 15 10.45 19.47 12.77
CA ILE A 15 10.90 20.24 11.60
C ILE A 15 10.02 19.91 10.39
N ALA A 16 9.81 18.63 10.11
CA ALA A 16 8.97 18.17 9.01
C ALA A 16 7.51 18.65 9.16
N ALA A 17 6.94 18.56 10.36
CA ALA A 17 5.56 19.01 10.63
C ALA A 17 5.38 20.53 10.45
N VAL A 18 6.37 21.34 10.88
CA VAL A 18 6.37 22.79 10.67
C VAL A 18 6.45 23.11 9.18
N ASP A 19 7.31 22.42 8.43
CA ASP A 19 7.45 22.62 6.99
C ASP A 19 6.17 22.24 6.24
N ILE A 20 5.55 21.11 6.58
CA ILE A 20 4.25 20.68 6.01
C ILE A 20 3.16 21.74 6.22
N ALA A 21 3.17 22.42 7.38
CA ALA A 21 2.18 23.44 7.73
C ALA A 21 2.44 24.79 7.04
N ALA A 22 3.72 25.15 6.83
CA ALA A 22 4.11 26.42 6.23
C ALA A 22 4.09 26.38 4.70
N ASP A 23 4.38 25.23 4.11
CA ASP A 23 4.66 25.15 2.69
C ASP A 23 3.40 24.99 1.83
N ARG A 24 3.44 25.57 0.62
CA ARG A 24 2.35 25.55 -0.36
C ARG A 24 2.59 24.53 -1.47
N ASN A 25 3.83 24.10 -1.68
CA ASN A 25 4.14 23.16 -2.74
C ASN A 25 3.72 21.73 -2.34
N PRO A 26 2.80 21.08 -3.08
CA PRO A 26 2.33 19.74 -2.74
C PRO A 26 3.43 18.69 -2.78
N LEU A 27 4.46 18.86 -3.62
CA LEU A 27 5.58 17.92 -3.70
C LEU A 27 6.46 17.98 -2.46
N ASN A 28 6.81 19.20 -2.01
CA ASN A 28 7.62 19.34 -0.80
C ASN A 28 6.88 18.83 0.43
N ARG A 29 5.57 19.08 0.53
CA ARG A 29 4.73 18.51 1.60
C ARG A 29 4.74 16.98 1.61
N LEU A 30 4.80 16.34 0.45
CA LEU A 30 4.85 14.88 0.34
C LEU A 30 6.21 14.35 0.81
N THR A 31 7.33 14.93 0.34
CA THR A 31 8.68 14.57 0.81
C THR A 31 8.88 14.82 2.30
N MET A 32 8.28 15.87 2.85
CA MET A 32 8.31 16.12 4.30
C MET A 32 7.42 15.15 5.08
N THR A 33 6.40 14.57 4.45
CA THR A 33 5.61 13.49 5.06
C THR A 33 6.45 12.22 5.21
N ASP A 34 7.27 11.88 4.20
CA ASP A 34 8.26 10.79 4.32
C ASP A 34 9.28 11.07 5.44
N ALA A 35 9.77 12.31 5.55
CA ALA A 35 10.70 12.70 6.63
C ALA A 35 10.06 12.59 8.03
N LEU A 36 8.78 12.97 8.14
CA LEU A 36 7.98 12.82 9.35
C LEU A 36 7.79 11.34 9.71
N GLU A 37 7.58 10.47 8.73
CA GLU A 37 7.48 9.02 8.93
C GLU A 37 8.80 8.45 9.44
N VAL A 38 9.94 8.79 8.83
CA VAL A 38 11.27 8.36 9.30
C VAL A 38 11.53 8.84 10.73
N GLY A 39 11.16 10.08 11.06
CA GLY A 39 11.22 10.61 12.43
C GLY A 39 10.36 9.80 13.40
N SER A 40 9.13 9.46 13.01
CA SER A 40 8.19 8.66 13.81
C SER A 40 8.65 7.21 14.00
N LEU A 41 9.23 6.60 12.96
CA LEU A 41 9.82 5.25 13.04
C LEU A 41 11.05 5.23 13.95
N THR A 42 11.85 6.30 13.95
CA THR A 42 12.97 6.47 14.87
C THR A 42 12.49 6.53 16.32
N LEU A 43 11.36 7.21 16.59
CA LEU A 43 10.72 7.21 17.91
C LEU A 43 10.24 5.82 18.31
N LEU A 44 9.55 5.11 17.42
CA LEU A 44 9.14 3.73 17.64
C LEU A 44 10.34 2.82 17.95
N ALA A 45 11.39 2.86 17.12
CA ALA A 45 12.61 2.10 17.32
C ALA A 45 13.30 2.39 18.67
N SER A 46 13.24 3.64 19.14
CA SER A 46 13.85 4.04 20.41
C SER A 46 13.18 3.42 21.66
N VAL A 47 11.93 2.94 21.52
CA VAL A 47 11.18 2.23 22.57
C VAL A 47 11.83 0.86 22.85
N GLY A 48 12.39 0.21 21.82
CA GLY A 48 13.20 -1.01 21.96
C GLY A 48 12.45 -2.22 22.51
N THR A 49 11.16 -2.35 22.18
CA THR A 49 10.32 -3.50 22.54
C THR A 49 10.07 -4.38 21.32
N ASP A 50 9.82 -5.67 21.52
CA ASP A 50 9.39 -6.59 20.45
C ASP A 50 8.19 -6.03 19.67
N LEU A 51 7.33 -5.30 20.36
CA LEU A 51 6.22 -4.58 19.79
C LEU A 51 6.68 -3.50 18.78
N ALA A 52 7.65 -2.66 19.17
CA ALA A 52 8.18 -1.63 18.30
C ALA A 52 8.81 -2.24 17.04
N GLU A 53 9.53 -3.35 17.18
CA GLU A 53 10.13 -4.08 16.05
C GLU A 53 9.07 -4.56 15.05
N CYS A 54 7.94 -5.09 15.54
CA CYS A 54 6.81 -5.48 14.68
C CYS A 54 6.14 -4.30 13.95
N LEU A 55 6.24 -3.07 14.46
CA LEU A 55 5.64 -1.88 13.87
C LEU A 55 6.58 -1.12 12.94
N ILE A 56 7.89 -1.28 13.09
CA ILE A 56 8.89 -0.63 12.21
C ILE A 56 8.80 -1.18 10.79
N LEU A 57 8.71 -2.51 10.63
CA LEU A 57 8.63 -3.15 9.31
C LEU A 57 7.43 -2.68 8.45
N PRO A 58 6.17 -2.71 8.94
CA PRO A 58 5.06 -2.19 8.15
C PRO A 58 5.15 -0.68 7.91
N GLY A 59 5.72 0.10 8.84
CA GLY A 59 5.99 1.52 8.60
C GLY A 59 6.97 1.71 7.44
N LEU A 60 8.14 1.09 7.49
CA LEU A 60 9.14 1.16 6.41
C LEU A 60 8.58 0.76 5.04
N VAL A 61 7.71 -0.26 4.98
CA VAL A 61 7.08 -0.68 3.72
C VAL A 61 6.07 0.37 3.22
N VAL A 62 5.34 1.05 4.10
CA VAL A 62 4.43 2.14 3.72
C VAL A 62 5.21 3.33 3.17
N GLY A 63 6.26 3.80 3.88
CA GLY A 63 7.10 4.89 3.39
C GLY A 63 7.80 4.59 2.07
N LEU A 64 8.23 3.33 1.85
CA LEU A 64 8.77 2.93 0.55
C LEU A 64 7.71 3.02 -0.56
N ALA A 65 6.48 2.59 -0.29
CA ALA A 65 5.39 2.68 -1.26
C ALA A 65 5.02 4.14 -1.56
N GLU A 66 5.05 5.02 -0.56
CA GLU A 66 4.84 6.47 -0.72
C GLU A 66 5.96 7.11 -1.56
N LEU A 67 7.22 6.79 -1.30
CA LEU A 67 8.36 7.25 -2.09
C LEU A 67 8.27 6.81 -3.56
N ILE A 68 7.89 5.57 -3.83
CA ILE A 68 7.72 5.06 -5.21
C ILE A 68 6.58 5.80 -5.91
N ALA A 69 5.43 5.95 -5.25
CA ALA A 69 4.29 6.69 -5.81
C ALA A 69 4.65 8.16 -6.08
N THR A 70 5.41 8.79 -5.18
CA THR A 70 5.89 10.16 -5.33
C THR A 70 6.88 10.29 -6.48
N ALA A 71 7.80 9.33 -6.62
CA ALA A 71 8.75 9.29 -7.73
C ALA A 71 8.02 9.18 -9.08
N GLU A 72 6.98 8.37 -9.17
CA GLU A 72 6.14 8.25 -10.37
C GLU A 72 5.46 9.59 -10.71
N VAL A 73 4.85 10.26 -9.73
CA VAL A 73 4.24 11.59 -9.92
C VAL A 73 5.28 12.64 -10.33
N LEU A 74 6.49 12.57 -9.78
CA LEU A 74 7.59 13.47 -10.10
C LEU A 74 8.05 13.29 -11.55
N VAL A 75 8.30 12.04 -11.95
CA VAL A 75 8.68 11.68 -13.32
C VAL A 75 7.60 12.12 -14.29
N ALA A 76 6.32 11.90 -13.98
CA ALA A 76 5.20 12.32 -14.82
C ALA A 76 5.06 13.85 -14.95
N ARG A 77 5.51 14.63 -13.96
CA ARG A 77 5.50 16.11 -14.03
C ARG A 77 6.66 16.68 -14.83
N TYR A 78 7.84 16.08 -14.75
CA TYR A 78 9.06 16.58 -15.42
C TYR A 78 9.27 15.98 -16.80
N THR A 79 8.65 14.84 -17.06
CA THR A 79 8.58 14.26 -18.40
C THR A 79 7.29 14.78 -19.02
N ASP A 80 7.38 15.83 -19.85
CA ASP A 80 6.28 16.18 -20.76
C ASP A 80 5.88 14.89 -21.49
N GLY A 81 4.60 14.54 -21.44
CA GLY A 81 4.03 13.20 -21.70
C GLY A 81 4.33 12.55 -23.06
N ASP A 82 5.18 13.17 -23.88
CA ASP A 82 5.61 12.71 -25.20
C ASP A 82 6.94 11.93 -25.19
N SER A 83 7.68 11.89 -24.07
CA SER A 83 9.01 11.24 -24.01
C SER A 83 9.11 10.01 -23.10
N LEU A 84 8.03 9.65 -22.40
CA LEU A 84 7.95 8.31 -21.82
C LEU A 84 7.91 7.32 -22.98
N PRO A 85 8.77 6.28 -23.02
CA PRO A 85 8.70 5.26 -24.04
C PRO A 85 7.28 4.74 -24.05
N GLU A 86 6.62 4.93 -25.19
CA GLU A 86 5.27 4.48 -25.45
C GLU A 86 5.23 2.97 -25.19
N PHE A 87 4.77 2.55 -24.01
CA PHE A 87 4.70 1.14 -23.67
C PHE A 87 3.83 0.44 -24.70
N GLU A 88 4.47 -0.40 -25.51
CA GLU A 88 3.76 -1.34 -26.35
C GLU A 88 2.93 -2.22 -25.42
N PRO A 89 1.61 -2.34 -25.64
CA PRO A 89 0.78 -3.18 -24.80
C PRO A 89 1.38 -4.58 -24.81
N LEU A 90 1.74 -5.10 -23.63
CA LEU A 90 2.27 -6.44 -23.45
C LEU A 90 1.25 -7.44 -24.01
N ASP A 91 1.43 -7.88 -25.27
CA ASP A 91 0.60 -8.90 -25.90
C ASP A 91 1.20 -10.28 -25.59
N MET A 92 1.19 -10.60 -24.30
CA MET A 92 1.59 -11.92 -23.82
C MET A 92 0.37 -12.84 -23.77
N GLU A 93 0.49 -14.03 -24.36
CA GLU A 93 -0.57 -15.04 -24.35
C GLU A 93 -1.01 -15.42 -22.92
N VAL A 94 -0.08 -15.39 -21.96
CA VAL A 94 -0.37 -15.63 -20.53
C VAL A 94 -1.39 -14.64 -19.97
N LEU A 95 -1.36 -13.37 -20.40
CA LEU A 95 -2.32 -12.34 -19.96
C LEU A 95 -3.73 -12.56 -20.50
N ARG A 96 -3.88 -13.32 -21.59
CA ARG A 96 -5.19 -13.71 -22.15
C ARG A 96 -5.69 -15.03 -21.57
N THR A 97 -4.81 -16.02 -21.44
CA THR A 97 -5.21 -17.42 -21.25
C THR A 97 -5.19 -17.85 -19.78
N ALA A 98 -4.23 -17.36 -18.98
CA ALA A 98 -4.02 -17.82 -17.60
C ALA A 98 -4.39 -16.84 -16.45
N PRO A 99 -4.94 -15.62 -16.66
CA PRO A 99 -5.04 -14.65 -15.57
C PRO A 99 -5.97 -15.10 -14.43
N THR A 100 -7.05 -15.79 -14.76
CA THR A 100 -7.98 -16.36 -13.76
C THR A 100 -7.32 -17.45 -12.91
N ALA A 101 -6.52 -18.32 -13.53
CA ALA A 101 -5.85 -19.42 -12.84
C ALA A 101 -4.76 -18.89 -11.89
N ILE A 102 -3.96 -17.93 -12.35
CA ILE A 102 -2.93 -17.26 -11.53
C ILE A 102 -3.58 -16.55 -10.34
N MET A 103 -4.68 -15.82 -10.57
CA MET A 103 -5.42 -15.15 -9.51
C MET A 103 -5.93 -16.11 -8.45
N ILE A 104 -6.61 -17.19 -8.86
CA ILE A 104 -7.13 -18.18 -7.91
C ILE A 104 -5.98 -18.79 -7.10
N GLY A 105 -4.90 -19.20 -7.76
CA GLY A 105 -3.74 -19.78 -7.10
C GLY A 105 -3.12 -18.84 -6.05
N LEU A 106 -2.89 -17.58 -6.42
CA LEU A 106 -2.28 -16.58 -5.53
C LEU A 106 -3.22 -16.14 -4.40
N VAL A 107 -4.52 -16.02 -4.66
CA VAL A 107 -5.51 -15.70 -3.62
C VAL A 107 -5.61 -16.83 -2.61
N VAL A 108 -5.74 -18.08 -3.06
CA VAL A 108 -5.80 -19.24 -2.16
C VAL A 108 -4.52 -19.35 -1.35
N TYR A 109 -3.36 -19.24 -2.01
CA TYR A 109 -2.07 -19.30 -1.33
C TYR A 109 -1.87 -18.15 -0.34
N GLY A 110 -2.25 -16.92 -0.71
CA GLY A 110 -2.18 -15.76 0.17
C GLY A 110 -3.08 -15.89 1.41
N VAL A 111 -4.29 -16.46 1.25
CA VAL A 111 -5.18 -16.75 2.39
C VAL A 111 -4.55 -17.78 3.33
N LEU A 112 -3.91 -18.82 2.81
CA LEU A 112 -3.20 -19.81 3.63
C LEU A 112 -1.98 -19.23 4.36
N LEU A 113 -1.27 -18.29 3.73
CA LEU A 113 -0.08 -17.66 4.30
C LEU A 113 -0.44 -16.70 5.45
N THR A 114 -1.62 -16.09 5.41
CA THR A 114 -2.15 -15.13 6.40
C THR A 114 -1.28 -13.87 6.60
N GLY A 115 -1.76 -12.91 7.40
CA GLY A 115 -0.99 -11.71 7.77
C GLY A 115 -0.67 -10.78 6.60
N PHE A 116 0.45 -10.06 6.71
CA PHE A 116 0.88 -9.06 5.71
C PHE A 116 1.27 -9.71 4.39
N THR A 117 2.10 -10.73 4.43
CA THR A 117 2.56 -11.47 3.25
C THR A 117 1.40 -12.15 2.54
N GLY A 118 0.47 -12.76 3.29
CA GLY A 118 -0.74 -13.36 2.74
C GLY A 118 -1.64 -12.34 2.05
N GLY A 119 -1.89 -11.18 2.68
CA GLY A 119 -2.59 -10.06 2.07
C GLY A 119 -1.89 -9.54 0.82
N ALA A 120 -0.57 -9.47 0.83
CA ALA A 120 0.24 -9.02 -0.31
C ALA A 120 0.12 -9.95 -1.51
N VAL A 121 0.22 -11.27 -1.27
CA VAL A 121 0.15 -12.29 -2.33
C VAL A 121 -1.29 -12.44 -2.87
N ALA A 122 -2.29 -12.40 -2.00
CA ALA A 122 -3.69 -12.44 -2.45
C ALA A 122 -4.06 -11.16 -3.23
N GLY A 123 -3.63 -9.99 -2.74
CA GLY A 123 -3.83 -8.71 -3.40
C GLY A 123 -3.13 -8.62 -4.76
N SER A 124 -1.89 -9.13 -4.88
CA SER A 124 -1.18 -9.14 -6.16
C SER A 124 -1.82 -10.07 -7.19
N GLY A 125 -2.33 -11.23 -6.77
CA GLY A 125 -3.09 -12.12 -7.64
C GLY A 125 -4.36 -11.48 -8.19
N ALA A 126 -5.12 -10.78 -7.33
CA ALA A 126 -6.30 -10.04 -7.74
C ALA A 126 -5.94 -8.83 -8.62
N ALA A 127 -4.90 -8.08 -8.27
CA ALA A 127 -4.38 -6.97 -9.08
C ALA A 127 -3.97 -7.42 -10.49
N PHE A 128 -3.26 -8.55 -10.60
CA PHE A 128 -2.83 -9.13 -11.88
C PHE A 128 -4.01 -9.48 -12.78
N TYR A 129 -5.08 -10.06 -12.21
CA TYR A 129 -6.29 -10.37 -12.95
C TYR A 129 -6.98 -9.12 -13.51
N LEU A 130 -7.07 -8.07 -12.69
CA LEU A 130 -7.75 -6.83 -13.07
C LEU A 130 -6.96 -6.05 -14.11
N PHE A 131 -5.64 -5.99 -13.93
CA PHE A 131 -4.70 -5.50 -14.94
C PHE A 131 -4.93 -6.20 -16.29
N SER A 132 -5.15 -7.51 -16.27
CA SER A 132 -5.38 -8.31 -17.49
C SER A 132 -6.76 -8.06 -18.13
N ARG A 133 -7.78 -7.64 -17.37
CA ARG A 133 -9.18 -7.54 -17.86
C ARG A 133 -9.64 -6.17 -18.34
N ALA A 134 -8.89 -5.09 -18.16
CA ALA A 134 -9.15 -3.78 -18.79
C ALA A 134 -10.59 -3.24 -18.66
N ASN A 135 -11.26 -3.51 -17.55
CA ASN A 135 -12.60 -3.00 -17.28
C ASN A 135 -12.53 -1.85 -16.28
N ARG A 136 -13.33 -0.80 -16.49
CA ARG A 136 -13.46 0.28 -15.50
C ARG A 136 -14.23 -0.24 -14.29
N PRO A 137 -13.75 -0.02 -13.05
CA PRO A 137 -14.55 -0.29 -11.88
C PRO A 137 -15.73 0.68 -11.82
N HIS A 138 -16.86 0.22 -11.31
CA HIS A 138 -17.90 1.12 -10.86
C HIS A 138 -17.44 1.80 -9.57
N TYR A 139 -17.77 3.07 -9.39
CA TYR A 139 -17.42 3.83 -8.18
C TYR A 139 -17.83 3.12 -6.87
N GLU A 140 -18.92 2.35 -6.91
CA GLU A 140 -19.41 1.55 -5.79
C GLU A 140 -18.47 0.41 -5.41
N GLU A 141 -17.84 -0.26 -6.38
CA GLU A 141 -16.86 -1.34 -6.14
C GLU A 141 -15.59 -0.78 -5.48
N TRP A 142 -15.10 0.36 -5.99
CA TRP A 142 -13.95 1.08 -5.43
C TRP A 142 -14.20 1.47 -3.97
N ARG A 143 -15.33 2.13 -3.71
CA ARG A 143 -15.73 2.56 -2.36
C ARG A 143 -15.97 1.37 -1.43
N GLY A 144 -16.50 0.26 -1.95
CA GLY A 144 -16.66 -0.99 -1.21
C GLY A 144 -15.32 -1.55 -0.73
N MET A 145 -14.31 -1.59 -1.60
CA MET A 145 -12.96 -2.07 -1.28
C MET A 145 -12.23 -1.18 -0.27
N GLU A 146 -12.35 0.15 -0.39
CA GLU A 146 -11.84 1.09 0.61
C GLU A 146 -12.49 0.87 1.98
N SER A 147 -13.81 0.67 2.01
CA SER A 147 -14.56 0.42 3.24
C SER A 147 -14.13 -0.90 3.91
N ILE A 148 -13.93 -1.96 3.13
CA ILE A 148 -13.43 -3.26 3.62
C ILE A 148 -12.02 -3.11 4.20
N SER A 149 -11.14 -2.33 3.56
CA SER A 149 -9.79 -2.06 4.09
C SER A 149 -9.85 -1.31 5.43
N GLY A 150 -10.77 -0.36 5.58
CA GLY A 150 -11.01 0.35 6.84
C GLY A 150 -11.50 -0.58 7.97
N ILE A 151 -12.40 -1.52 7.66
CA ILE A 151 -12.86 -2.55 8.60
C ILE A 151 -11.69 -3.46 9.01
N GLY A 152 -10.84 -3.87 8.05
CA GLY A 152 -9.63 -4.64 8.33
C GLY A 152 -8.68 -3.89 9.27
N TRP A 153 -8.53 -2.57 9.12
CA TRP A 153 -7.75 -1.78 10.07
C TRP A 153 -8.32 -1.82 11.49
N ALA A 154 -9.65 -1.70 11.65
CA ALA A 154 -10.29 -1.78 12.96
C ALA A 154 -10.08 -3.15 13.64
N PHE A 155 -10.21 -4.25 12.89
CA PHE A 155 -9.91 -5.59 13.38
C PHE A 155 -8.44 -5.77 13.72
N TRP A 156 -7.54 -5.16 12.96
CA TRP A 156 -6.13 -5.17 13.31
C TRP A 156 -5.88 -4.50 14.67
N VAL A 157 -6.36 -3.26 14.86
CA VAL A 157 -6.19 -2.52 16.13
C VAL A 157 -6.83 -3.27 17.30
N ALA A 158 -8.03 -3.80 17.12
CA ALA A 158 -8.73 -4.56 18.15
C ALA A 158 -7.99 -5.85 18.51
N GLY A 159 -7.49 -6.58 17.53
CA GLY A 159 -6.77 -7.85 17.74
C GLY A 159 -5.47 -7.60 18.46
N PHE A 160 -4.77 -6.56 18.04
CA PHE A 160 -3.52 -6.12 18.62
C PHE A 160 -3.70 -5.64 20.08
N SER A 161 -4.74 -4.85 20.35
CA SER A 161 -5.09 -4.41 21.71
C SER A 161 -5.46 -5.58 22.62
N THR A 162 -6.17 -6.57 22.07
CA THR A 162 -6.54 -7.80 22.81
C THR A 162 -5.31 -8.61 23.21
N PHE A 163 -4.26 -8.61 22.39
CA PHE A 163 -2.98 -9.27 22.70
C PHE A 163 -2.37 -8.73 24.01
N PHE A 164 -2.49 -7.42 24.27
CA PHE A 164 -1.98 -6.78 25.49
C PHE A 164 -2.94 -6.84 26.67
N LEU A 165 -4.24 -6.63 26.43
CA LEU A 165 -5.24 -6.56 27.49
C LEU A 165 -5.66 -7.94 28.01
N HIS A 166 -5.64 -8.97 27.14
CA HIS A 166 -6.09 -10.32 27.46
C HIS A 166 -5.12 -11.37 26.88
N PRO A 167 -3.95 -11.59 27.50
CA PRO A 167 -2.95 -12.54 27.01
C PRO A 167 -3.46 -13.99 26.90
N LYS A 168 -4.46 -14.36 27.70
CA LYS A 168 -5.12 -15.68 27.62
C LYS A 168 -5.89 -15.89 26.32
N ALA A 169 -6.29 -14.82 25.65
CA ALA A 169 -6.98 -14.84 24.35
C ALA A 169 -6.01 -14.64 23.16
N TRP A 170 -4.73 -14.97 23.33
CA TRP A 170 -3.68 -14.76 22.32
C TRP A 170 -4.04 -15.31 20.94
N LEU A 171 -4.69 -16.49 20.85
CA LEU A 171 -5.07 -17.09 19.58
C LEU A 171 -6.14 -16.27 18.85
N LEU A 172 -7.15 -15.79 19.59
CA LEU A 172 -8.19 -14.92 19.04
C LEU A 172 -7.57 -13.60 18.58
N ALA A 173 -6.69 -13.01 19.39
CA ALA A 173 -5.97 -11.79 19.06
C ALA A 173 -5.14 -11.95 17.78
N LEU A 174 -4.48 -13.10 17.61
CA LEU A 174 -3.66 -13.41 16.43
C LEU A 174 -4.50 -13.59 15.17
N ILE A 175 -5.65 -14.28 15.25
CA ILE A 175 -6.59 -14.43 14.13
C ILE A 175 -7.20 -13.07 13.76
N LEU A 176 -7.63 -12.30 14.75
CA LEU A 176 -8.24 -10.99 14.52
C LEU A 176 -7.23 -10.01 13.90
N ALA A 177 -5.97 -10.01 14.36
CA ALA A 177 -4.94 -9.13 13.84
C ALA A 177 -4.36 -9.59 12.48
N GLY A 178 -4.07 -10.89 12.35
CA GLY A 178 -3.41 -11.47 11.17
C GLY A 178 -4.35 -11.65 9.99
N THR A 179 -5.37 -12.51 10.13
CA THR A 179 -6.32 -12.84 9.05
C THR A 179 -7.45 -11.82 8.93
N GLY A 180 -8.10 -11.45 10.05
CA GLY A 180 -9.19 -10.46 10.03
C GLY A 180 -8.71 -9.02 9.79
N GLY A 181 -7.49 -8.72 10.23
CA GLY A 181 -6.97 -7.36 10.27
C GLY A 181 -6.11 -7.01 9.08
N ILE A 182 -4.86 -7.49 9.07
CA ILE A 182 -3.85 -7.11 8.09
C ILE A 182 -4.17 -7.67 6.70
N LEU A 183 -4.54 -8.94 6.58
CA LEU A 183 -4.81 -9.55 5.27
C LEU A 183 -5.95 -8.83 4.53
N VAL A 184 -7.06 -8.59 5.24
CA VAL A 184 -8.23 -7.86 4.72
C VAL A 184 -7.93 -6.38 4.50
N LYS A 185 -6.98 -5.78 5.21
CA LYS A 185 -6.53 -4.42 4.96
C LYS A 185 -5.69 -4.30 3.68
N VAL A 186 -4.72 -5.19 3.50
CA VAL A 186 -3.69 -5.11 2.45
C VAL A 186 -4.20 -5.62 1.11
N GLY A 187 -4.91 -6.74 1.09
CA GLY A 187 -5.42 -7.36 -0.14
C GLY A 187 -6.22 -6.37 -1.01
N PRO A 188 -7.31 -5.78 -0.50
CA PRO A 188 -8.10 -4.79 -1.22
C PRO A 188 -7.30 -3.58 -1.70
N LYS A 189 -6.32 -3.08 -0.92
CA LYS A 189 -5.48 -1.94 -1.34
C LYS A 189 -4.60 -2.26 -2.54
N LEU A 190 -3.98 -3.44 -2.55
CA LEU A 190 -3.17 -3.87 -3.70
C LEU A 190 -4.04 -4.16 -4.92
N THR A 191 -5.23 -4.70 -4.71
CA THR A 191 -6.22 -4.87 -5.78
C THR A 191 -6.64 -3.51 -6.38
N LEU A 192 -6.83 -2.47 -5.56
CA LEU A 192 -7.08 -1.08 -6.01
C LEU A 192 -5.92 -0.50 -6.82
N LEU A 193 -4.67 -0.82 -6.47
CA LEU A 193 -3.50 -0.44 -7.28
C LEU A 193 -3.54 -1.11 -8.66
N GLY A 194 -3.85 -2.41 -8.72
CA GLY A 194 -4.05 -3.11 -9.99
C GLY A 194 -5.15 -2.48 -10.87
N TYR A 195 -6.23 -1.98 -10.24
CA TYR A 195 -7.27 -1.21 -10.94
C TYR A 195 -6.75 0.10 -11.53
N ALA A 196 -6.03 0.90 -10.74
CA ALA A 196 -5.51 2.19 -11.18
C ALA A 196 -4.51 2.03 -12.35
N MET A 197 -3.57 1.09 -12.22
CA MET A 197 -2.54 0.84 -13.24
C MET A 197 -3.12 0.28 -14.56
N GLY A 198 -4.10 -0.61 -14.49
CA GLY A 198 -4.75 -1.16 -15.69
C GLY A 198 -5.51 -0.11 -16.51
N TYR A 199 -5.95 0.98 -15.88
CA TYR A 199 -6.64 2.09 -16.55
C TYR A 199 -5.68 3.00 -17.32
N ASP A 200 -4.61 3.48 -16.69
CA ASP A 200 -3.70 4.47 -17.28
C ASP A 200 -3.00 3.93 -18.53
N VAL A 201 -2.58 2.67 -18.52
CA VAL A 201 -1.94 2.01 -19.66
C VAL A 201 -2.82 2.02 -20.91
N ARG A 202 -4.14 1.82 -20.78
CA ARG A 202 -5.06 1.80 -21.93
C ARG A 202 -5.67 3.17 -22.26
N ALA A 203 -5.74 4.10 -21.32
CA ALA A 203 -6.09 5.50 -21.62
C ALA A 203 -5.04 6.14 -22.54
N GLY A 204 -3.76 5.84 -22.31
CA GLY A 204 -2.68 6.15 -23.25
C GLY A 204 -2.84 5.45 -24.61
N ALA A 205 -3.24 4.18 -24.63
CA ALA A 205 -3.44 3.43 -25.87
C ALA A 205 -4.64 3.93 -26.72
N ARG A 206 -5.76 4.34 -26.11
CA ARG A 206 -6.94 4.84 -26.84
C ARG A 206 -6.74 6.22 -27.48
N ARG A 207 -5.82 7.04 -26.99
CA ARG A 207 -5.43 8.30 -27.67
C ARG A 207 -4.74 8.06 -29.02
N ARG A 208 -4.33 6.82 -29.33
CA ARG A 208 -3.63 6.45 -30.58
C ARG A 208 -4.53 5.98 -31.72
N VAL A 209 -5.85 5.95 -31.57
CA VAL A 209 -6.75 5.65 -32.70
C VAL A 209 -7.30 6.98 -33.22
N PRO A 210 -6.71 7.59 -34.26
CA PRO A 210 -7.43 8.62 -35.00
C PRO A 210 -8.68 7.96 -35.58
N GLU A 211 -9.85 8.52 -35.26
CA GLU A 211 -11.09 8.18 -35.95
C GLU A 211 -10.83 8.33 -37.45
N ARG A 212 -10.84 7.22 -38.17
CA ARG A 212 -10.88 7.14 -39.62
C ARG A 212 -12.23 6.62 -40.06
#